data_AF-A0A9D8HGA0-F1
#
_entry.id   AF-A0A9D8HGA0-F1
#
_cell.length_a   1.000
_cell.length_b   1.000
_cell.length_c   1.000
_cell.angle_alpha   90.00
_cell.angle_beta   90.00
_cell.angle_gamma   90.00
#
_symmetry.space_group_name_H-M   'P 1'
#
loop_
_entity.id
_entity.type
_entity.pdbx_description
1 polymer ?
#
loop_
_entity_poly.entity_id
_entity_poly.type
_entity_poly.pdbx_seq_one_letter_code
_entity_poly.pdbx_strand_id
1 'polypeptide(L)'
;MSPLAGLDACRTFAERVVGSLWWAVRFPACDLGGLPRFRPGNGARQAFFRDEPTGPTITLPRRYRAKGVVLHELVHWALWSDPGLPHHGTTFARVLVDATAEFAGPERAAELAVAFTDSGVRVGAPAVAGPDGRPVYGADEHRRLARGRARAAATRAAG
;
A
#
# COMPACT_ATOMS: atom_id res chain seq x y z
N MET A 1 -13.01 -4.17 12.91
CA MET A 1 -12.59 -2.92 12.23
C MET A 1 -12.47 -1.80 13.25
N SER A 2 -11.48 -0.92 13.11
CA SER A 2 -11.32 0.29 13.94
C SER A 2 -11.85 1.52 13.18
N PRO A 3 -13.12 1.92 13.37
CA PRO A 3 -13.75 2.99 12.61
C PRO A 3 -13.18 4.37 12.95
N LEU A 4 -13.33 5.31 12.01
CA LEU A 4 -12.91 6.72 12.14
C LEU A 4 -14.14 7.62 11.93
N ALA A 5 -14.35 8.57 12.85
CA ALA A 5 -15.59 9.33 12.97
C ALA A 5 -15.92 10.21 11.73
N GLY A 6 -14.91 10.58 10.94
CA GLY A 6 -15.06 11.50 9.81
C GLY A 6 -13.82 11.55 8.93
N LEU A 7 -13.85 12.39 7.90
CA LEU A 7 -12.69 12.60 7.02
C LEU A 7 -11.52 13.23 7.79
N ASP A 8 -11.78 14.12 8.75
CA ASP A 8 -10.72 14.73 9.55
C ASP A 8 -10.02 13.67 10.42
N ALA A 9 -10.76 12.76 11.03
CA ALA A 9 -10.18 11.62 11.75
C ALA A 9 -9.37 10.69 10.82
N CYS A 10 -9.77 10.54 9.56
CA CYS A 10 -8.99 9.81 8.54
C CYS A 10 -7.69 10.55 8.21
N ARG A 11 -7.77 11.87 8.03
CA ARG A 11 -6.61 12.73 7.76
C ARG A 11 -5.63 12.71 8.92
N THR A 12 -6.08 12.95 10.16
CA THR A 12 -5.22 12.90 11.35
C THR A 12 -4.57 11.53 11.53
N PHE A 13 -5.28 10.44 11.23
CA PHE A 13 -4.68 9.12 11.26
C PHE A 13 -3.61 8.97 10.16
N ALA A 14 -3.87 9.43 8.95
CA ALA A 14 -2.90 9.39 7.85
C ALA A 14 -1.66 10.25 8.12
N GLU A 15 -1.83 11.45 8.69
CA GLU A 15 -0.72 12.32 9.12
C GLU A 15 0.15 11.63 10.17
N ARG A 16 -0.44 10.91 11.13
CA ARG A 16 0.31 10.12 12.11
C ARG A 16 1.10 8.98 11.49
N VAL A 17 0.52 8.31 10.48
CA VAL A 17 1.19 7.24 9.73
C VAL A 17 2.38 7.82 8.96
N VAL A 18 2.12 8.82 8.12
CA VAL A 18 3.10 9.40 7.19
C VAL A 18 4.19 10.19 7.90
N GLY A 19 3.84 10.87 8.99
CA GLY A 19 4.80 11.59 9.84
C GLY A 19 5.64 10.70 10.76
N SER A 20 5.44 9.38 10.74
CA SER A 20 6.22 8.45 11.57
C SER A 20 7.60 8.16 10.95
N LEU A 21 8.58 7.87 11.81
CA LEU A 21 9.90 7.39 11.35
C LEU A 21 9.77 6.07 10.57
N TRP A 22 8.83 5.21 10.96
CA TRP A 22 8.57 3.95 10.28
C TRP A 22 8.25 4.17 8.81
N TRP A 23 7.38 5.14 8.51
CA TRP A 23 6.98 5.49 7.16
C TRP A 23 8.08 6.22 6.40
N ALA A 24 8.64 7.29 6.99
CA ALA A 24 9.64 8.15 6.34
C ALA A 24 10.88 7.38 5.87
N VAL A 25 11.31 6.36 6.62
CA VAL A 25 12.47 5.53 6.27
C VAL A 25 12.17 4.56 5.12
N ARG A 26 10.91 4.14 4.93
CA ARG A 26 10.47 3.19 3.90
C ARG A 26 10.02 3.86 2.61
N PHE A 27 9.37 5.03 2.72
CA PHE A 27 8.74 5.74 1.62
C PHE A 27 9.14 7.22 1.63
N PRO A 28 10.43 7.55 1.46
CA PRO A 28 10.93 8.91 1.61
C PRO A 28 10.37 9.91 0.58
N ALA A 29 9.85 9.42 -0.55
CA ALA A 29 9.17 10.25 -1.56
C ALA A 29 7.69 10.55 -1.21
N CYS A 30 7.16 9.94 -0.15
CA CYS A 30 5.77 10.04 0.26
C CYS A 30 5.71 10.69 1.65
N ASP A 31 5.94 12.00 1.73
CA ASP A 31 6.01 12.77 2.98
C ASP A 31 4.71 13.53 3.29
N LEU A 32 4.68 14.26 4.42
CA LEU A 32 3.53 15.06 4.81
C LEU A 32 3.18 16.18 3.83
N GLY A 33 4.15 16.71 3.09
CA GLY A 33 3.91 17.72 2.05
C GLY A 33 3.22 17.15 0.81
N GLY A 34 3.47 15.87 0.51
CA GLY A 34 2.84 15.11 -0.56
C GLY A 34 1.58 14.34 -0.17
N LEU A 35 1.14 14.39 1.10
CA LEU A 35 0.03 13.58 1.61
C LEU A 35 -1.24 13.73 0.74
N PRO A 36 -1.87 12.62 0.30
CA PRO A 36 -3.08 12.69 -0.52
C PRO A 36 -4.23 13.43 0.19
N ARG A 37 -4.95 14.25 -0.57
CA ARG A 37 -6.14 14.94 -0.04
C ARG A 37 -7.31 13.98 0.11
N PHE A 38 -7.93 14.02 1.28
CA PHE A 38 -9.08 13.17 1.61
C PHE A 38 -10.38 13.81 1.10
N ARG A 39 -11.12 13.08 0.26
CA ARG A 39 -12.39 13.54 -0.33
C ARG A 39 -13.55 12.63 0.08
N PRO A 40 -14.77 13.18 0.21
CA PRO A 40 -15.96 12.35 0.39
C PRO A 40 -16.23 11.54 -0.88
N GLY A 41 -16.47 10.24 -0.73
CA GLY A 41 -16.89 9.37 -1.84
C GLY A 41 -18.39 9.43 -2.11
N ASN A 42 -18.96 10.61 -2.35
CA ASN A 42 -20.38 10.77 -2.67
C ASN A 42 -20.70 10.00 -3.96
N GLY A 43 -21.55 8.96 -3.87
CA GLY A 43 -21.86 8.07 -4.99
C GLY A 43 -20.81 6.99 -5.30
N ALA A 44 -19.65 7.01 -4.64
CA ALA A 44 -18.61 6.01 -4.87
C ALA A 44 -18.95 4.66 -4.22
N ARG A 45 -18.69 3.58 -4.96
CA ARG A 45 -18.92 2.20 -4.50
C ARG A 45 -17.80 1.68 -3.60
N GLN A 46 -16.60 2.24 -3.69
CA GLN A 46 -15.40 1.80 -2.98
C GLN A 46 -14.57 3.00 -2.53
N ALA A 47 -13.65 2.77 -1.60
CA ALA A 47 -12.53 3.68 -1.36
C ALA A 47 -11.47 3.48 -2.46
N PHE A 48 -10.73 4.54 -2.78
CA PHE A 48 -9.62 4.45 -3.73
C PHE A 48 -8.68 5.66 -3.63
N PHE A 49 -7.40 5.39 -3.84
CA PHE A 49 -6.37 6.36 -4.18
C PHE A 49 -6.42 6.71 -5.68
N ARG A 50 -6.09 7.96 -6.02
CA ARG A 50 -5.89 8.42 -7.38
C ARG A 50 -4.87 9.55 -7.43
N ASP A 51 -3.93 9.46 -8.37
CA ASP A 51 -3.11 10.58 -8.78
C ASP A 51 -3.89 11.47 -9.76
N GLU A 52 -3.98 12.78 -9.45
CA GLU A 52 -4.74 13.74 -10.24
C GLU A 52 -3.85 14.94 -10.62
N PRO A 53 -4.18 15.70 -11.68
CA PRO A 53 -3.39 16.87 -12.07
C PRO A 53 -3.18 17.91 -10.98
N THR A 54 -4.11 17.99 -10.02
CA THR A 54 -4.03 18.91 -8.88
C THR A 54 -3.28 18.32 -7.68
N GLY A 55 -2.75 17.10 -7.79
CA GLY A 55 -2.12 16.32 -6.72
C GLY A 55 -2.96 15.13 -6.25
N PRO A 56 -2.35 14.18 -5.51
CA PRO A 56 -2.95 12.91 -5.15
C PRO A 56 -4.16 13.05 -4.24
N THR A 57 -5.08 12.10 -4.34
CA THR A 57 -6.33 12.07 -3.58
C THR A 57 -6.66 10.68 -3.07
N ILE A 58 -7.34 10.64 -1.93
CA ILE A 58 -7.96 9.43 -1.40
C ILE A 58 -9.46 9.72 -1.24
N THR A 59 -10.28 8.99 -1.98
CA THR A 59 -11.74 9.09 -1.91
C THR A 59 -12.26 8.07 -0.91
N LEU A 60 -12.97 8.53 0.14
CA LEU A 60 -13.44 7.69 1.24
C LEU A 60 -14.94 7.87 1.51
N PRO A 61 -15.80 6.99 0.97
CA PRO A 61 -17.20 6.92 1.37
C PRO A 61 -17.34 6.61 2.86
N ARG A 62 -18.43 7.07 3.50
CA ARG A 62 -18.64 6.95 4.95
C ARG A 62 -18.43 5.53 5.50
N ARG A 63 -18.91 4.50 4.80
CA ARG A 63 -18.79 3.09 5.21
C ARG A 63 -17.36 2.53 5.19
N TYR A 64 -16.42 3.22 4.54
CA TYR A 64 -15.02 2.80 4.39
C TYR A 64 -14.07 3.57 5.31
N ARG A 65 -14.57 4.45 6.18
CA ARG A 65 -13.74 5.25 7.10
C ARG A 65 -13.27 4.40 8.28
N ALA A 66 -12.23 3.62 8.05
CA ALA A 66 -11.59 2.78 9.05
C ALA A 66 -10.08 2.76 8.85
N LYS A 67 -9.32 2.57 9.93
CA LYS A 67 -7.84 2.58 9.90
C LYS A 67 -7.27 1.67 8.81
N GLY A 68 -7.74 0.43 8.73
CA GLY A 68 -7.25 -0.54 7.74
C GLY A 68 -7.49 -0.11 6.29
N VAL A 69 -8.60 0.59 6.01
CA VAL A 69 -8.84 1.13 4.66
C VAL A 69 -7.94 2.33 4.40
N VAL A 70 -7.76 3.23 5.37
CA VAL A 70 -6.81 4.35 5.20
C VAL A 70 -5.39 3.83 4.94
N LEU A 71 -4.95 2.80 5.68
CA LEU A 71 -3.67 2.14 5.42
C LEU A 71 -3.60 1.55 4.01
N HIS A 72 -4.65 0.84 3.58
CA HIS A 72 -4.73 0.28 2.23
C HIS A 72 -4.52 1.34 1.14
N GLU A 73 -5.22 2.48 1.24
CA GLU A 73 -5.08 3.56 0.26
C GLU A 73 -3.72 4.26 0.35
N LEU A 74 -3.14 4.38 1.54
CA LEU A 74 -1.78 4.90 1.70
C LEU A 74 -0.74 3.96 1.06
N VAL A 75 -0.93 2.64 1.12
CA VAL A 75 -0.03 1.69 0.42
C VAL A 75 -0.12 1.86 -1.09
N HIS A 76 -1.31 2.12 -1.64
CA HIS A 76 -1.42 2.47 -3.06
C HIS A 76 -0.61 3.70 -3.43
N TRP A 77 -0.67 4.75 -2.59
CA TRP A 77 0.12 5.95 -2.79
C TRP A 77 1.62 5.68 -2.68
N ALA A 78 2.05 4.92 -1.66
CA ALA A 78 3.45 4.58 -1.42
C ALA A 78 4.10 3.80 -2.58
N LEU A 79 3.31 2.93 -3.25
CA LEU A 79 3.78 2.10 -4.36
C LEU A 79 3.49 2.71 -5.74
N TRP A 80 2.84 3.88 -5.80
CA TRP A 80 2.45 4.51 -7.07
C TRP A 80 3.64 4.82 -7.99
N SER A 81 4.78 5.21 -7.41
CA SER A 81 5.98 5.59 -8.16
C SER A 81 6.78 4.41 -8.71
N ASP A 82 6.39 3.17 -8.40
CA ASP A 82 7.03 1.95 -8.93
C ASP A 82 6.12 1.26 -9.95
N PRO A 83 6.17 1.66 -11.24
CA PRO A 83 5.32 1.07 -12.28
C PRO A 83 5.68 -0.39 -12.60
N GLY A 84 6.78 -0.92 -12.04
CA GLY A 84 7.15 -2.32 -12.20
C GLY A 84 6.35 -3.28 -11.33
N LEU A 85 5.63 -2.75 -10.32
CA LEU A 85 4.83 -3.53 -9.39
C LEU A 85 3.33 -3.51 -9.76
N PRO A 86 2.61 -4.62 -9.58
CA PRO A 86 1.15 -4.63 -9.74
C PRO A 86 0.49 -3.83 -8.62
N HIS A 87 -0.60 -3.11 -8.94
CA HIS A 87 -1.37 -2.34 -7.96
C HIS A 87 -1.82 -3.15 -6.73
N HIS A 88 -2.13 -4.43 -6.92
CA HIS A 88 -2.47 -5.40 -5.87
C HIS A 88 -1.58 -6.65 -5.97
N GLY A 89 -0.25 -6.44 -6.01
CA GLY A 89 0.75 -7.51 -6.03
C GLY A 89 1.06 -8.10 -4.65
N THR A 90 2.03 -9.03 -4.63
CA THR A 90 2.50 -9.62 -3.35
C THR A 90 3.18 -8.57 -2.46
N THR A 91 3.81 -7.58 -3.08
CA THR A 91 4.43 -6.43 -2.40
C THR A 91 3.38 -5.59 -1.68
N PHE A 92 2.28 -5.27 -2.37
CA PHE A 92 1.16 -4.53 -1.78
C PHE A 92 0.65 -5.23 -0.51
N ALA A 93 0.37 -6.54 -0.61
CA ALA A 93 -0.09 -7.34 0.52
C ALA A 93 0.91 -7.31 1.69
N ARG A 94 2.22 -7.40 1.40
CA ARG A 94 3.25 -7.32 2.45
C ARG A 94 3.28 -5.96 3.14
N VAL A 95 3.31 -4.86 2.38
CA VAL A 95 3.36 -3.52 2.97
C VAL A 95 2.12 -3.29 3.83
N LEU A 96 0.94 -3.74 3.39
CA LEU A 96 -0.28 -3.57 4.16
C LEU A 96 -0.27 -4.37 5.47
N VAL A 97 0.28 -5.60 5.49
CA VAL A 97 0.47 -6.38 6.72
C VAL A 97 1.42 -5.65 7.68
N ASP A 98 2.57 -5.19 7.20
CA ASP A 98 3.56 -4.51 8.06
C ASP A 98 3.04 -3.18 8.60
N ALA A 99 2.36 -2.38 7.77
CA ALA A 99 1.74 -1.14 8.19
C ALA A 99 0.59 -1.41 9.19
N THR A 100 -0.17 -2.49 9.01
CA THR A 100 -1.20 -2.91 9.97
C THR A 100 -0.57 -3.27 11.31
N ALA A 101 0.57 -3.97 11.31
CA ALA A 101 1.27 -4.33 12.54
C ALA A 101 1.70 -3.08 13.32
N GLU A 102 2.28 -2.11 12.61
CA GLU A 102 2.75 -0.85 13.18
C GLU A 102 1.62 0.03 13.72
N PHE A 103 0.56 0.25 12.93
CA PHE A 103 -0.43 1.30 13.23
C PHE A 103 -1.78 0.78 13.77
N ALA A 104 -2.00 -0.53 13.71
CA ALA A 104 -3.19 -1.20 14.24
C ALA A 104 -2.87 -2.36 15.19
N GLY A 105 -1.60 -2.72 15.35
CA GLY A 105 -1.12 -3.73 16.30
C GLY A 105 -0.88 -5.11 15.66
N PRO A 106 -0.02 -5.94 16.28
CA PRO A 106 0.41 -7.23 15.73
C PRO A 106 -0.74 -8.24 15.60
N GLU A 107 -1.72 -8.22 16.50
CA GLU A 107 -2.91 -9.09 16.42
C GLU A 107 -3.72 -8.81 15.15
N ARG A 108 -3.92 -7.54 14.82
CA ARG A 108 -4.63 -7.14 13.59
C ARG A 108 -3.86 -7.51 12.33
N ALA A 109 -2.53 -7.45 12.38
CA ALA A 109 -1.69 -7.90 11.27
C ALA A 109 -1.77 -9.42 11.07
N ALA A 110 -1.81 -10.20 12.15
CA ALA A 110 -1.99 -11.64 12.10
C ALA A 110 -3.37 -12.01 11.53
N GLU A 111 -4.45 -11.37 11.99
CA GLU A 111 -5.80 -11.54 11.43
C GLU A 111 -5.83 -11.24 9.92
N LEU A 112 -5.19 -10.14 9.50
CA LEU A 112 -5.12 -9.77 8.09
C LEU A 112 -4.34 -10.80 7.25
N ALA A 113 -3.21 -11.29 7.77
CA ALA A 113 -2.40 -12.30 7.09
C ALA A 113 -3.15 -13.64 6.93
N VAL A 114 -3.92 -14.05 7.95
CA VAL A 114 -4.83 -15.20 7.85
C VAL A 114 -5.90 -14.96 6.79
N ALA A 115 -6.58 -13.80 6.83
CA ALA A 115 -7.61 -13.48 5.83
C ALA A 115 -7.06 -13.48 4.39
N PHE A 116 -5.82 -13.01 4.18
CA PHE A 116 -5.14 -13.11 2.90
C PHE A 116 -4.88 -14.55 2.49
N THR A 117 -4.41 -15.39 3.41
CA THR A 117 -4.16 -16.81 3.16
C THR A 117 -5.44 -17.53 2.78
N ASP A 118 -6.52 -17.33 3.53
CA ASP A 118 -7.84 -17.92 3.27
C ASP A 118 -8.41 -17.47 1.92
N SER A 119 -8.06 -16.26 1.47
CA SER A 119 -8.47 -15.70 0.18
C SER A 119 -7.50 -16.04 -0.97
N GLY A 120 -6.47 -16.85 -0.74
CA GLY A 120 -5.45 -17.18 -1.74
C GLY A 120 -4.53 -16.01 -2.14
N VAL A 121 -4.53 -14.92 -1.38
CA VAL A 121 -3.66 -13.75 -1.58
C VAL A 121 -2.28 -14.08 -1.03
N ARG A 122 -1.27 -14.04 -1.91
CA ARG A 122 0.12 -14.26 -1.51
C ARG A 122 0.71 -12.98 -0.91
N VAL A 123 1.32 -13.11 0.25
CA VAL A 123 2.10 -12.03 0.90
C VAL A 123 3.54 -12.11 0.41
N GLY A 124 4.10 -10.98 -0.03
CA GLY A 124 5.48 -10.88 -0.50
C GLY A 124 6.52 -11.01 0.62
N ALA A 125 7.79 -11.07 0.24
CA ALA A 125 8.89 -11.12 1.19
C ALA A 125 9.00 -9.84 2.04
N PRO A 126 9.54 -9.91 3.27
CA PRO A 126 9.86 -8.73 4.07
C PRO A 126 10.76 -7.73 3.33
N ALA A 127 10.75 -6.47 3.78
CA ALA A 127 11.68 -5.48 3.28
C ALA A 127 13.15 -5.92 3.49
N VAL A 128 13.99 -5.61 2.52
CA VAL A 128 15.44 -5.86 2.57
C VAL A 128 16.18 -4.53 2.68
N ALA A 129 17.42 -4.54 3.18
CA ALA A 129 18.25 -3.34 3.15
C ALA A 129 18.60 -2.96 1.71
N GLY A 130 18.29 -1.73 1.33
CA GLY A 130 18.67 -1.11 0.07
C GLY A 130 20.12 -0.61 0.07
N PRO A 131 20.60 -0.05 -1.05
CA PRO A 131 21.99 0.42 -1.19
C PRO A 131 22.39 1.52 -0.19
N ASP A 132 21.44 2.32 0.24
CA ASP A 132 21.60 3.39 1.25
C ASP A 132 21.28 2.92 2.67
N GLY A 133 21.08 1.61 2.88
CA GLY A 133 20.70 1.00 4.15
C GLY A 133 19.21 1.13 4.49
N ARG A 134 18.40 1.79 3.68
CA ARG A 134 16.96 1.94 3.93
C ARG A 134 16.20 0.66 3.59
N PRO A 135 15.10 0.32 4.29
CA PRO A 135 14.27 -0.82 3.95
C PRO A 135 13.56 -0.61 2.60
N VAL A 136 13.70 -1.57 1.70
CA VAL A 136 13.06 -1.58 0.38
C VAL A 136 12.18 -2.80 0.23
N TYR A 137 10.94 -2.60 -0.24
CA TYR A 137 9.98 -3.66 -0.53
C TYR A 137 10.01 -4.08 -2.01
N GLY A 138 9.50 -5.26 -2.31
CA GLY A 138 9.21 -5.70 -3.68
C GLY A 138 10.37 -6.27 -4.50
N ALA A 139 11.56 -6.40 -3.91
CA ALA A 139 12.72 -7.00 -4.58
C ALA A 139 12.48 -8.45 -5.05
N ASP A 140 11.67 -9.21 -4.32
CA ASP A 140 11.23 -10.56 -4.69
C ASP A 140 10.23 -10.54 -5.86
N GLU A 141 9.26 -9.64 -5.82
CA GLU A 141 8.23 -9.50 -6.86
C GLU A 141 8.83 -9.01 -8.18
N HIS A 142 9.72 -8.01 -8.14
CA HIS A 142 10.47 -7.54 -9.31
C HIS A 142 11.23 -8.67 -9.99
N ARG A 143 11.98 -9.47 -9.22
CA ARG A 143 12.70 -10.65 -9.74
C ARG A 143 11.75 -11.69 -10.34
N ARG A 144 10.60 -11.92 -9.72
CA ARG A 144 9.57 -12.84 -10.23
C ARG A 144 9.02 -12.36 -11.57
N LEU A 145 8.67 -11.08 -11.67
CA LEU A 145 8.11 -10.48 -12.89
C LEU A 145 9.13 -10.42 -14.02
N ALA A 146 10.39 -10.07 -13.72
CA ALA A 146 11.48 -10.07 -14.71
C ALA A 146 11.70 -11.47 -15.31
N ARG A 147 11.73 -12.52 -14.47
CA ARG A 147 11.83 -13.92 -14.95
C ARG A 147 10.63 -14.33 -15.81
N GLY A 148 9.42 -13.90 -15.43
CA GLY A 148 8.21 -14.13 -16.22
C GLY A 148 8.29 -13.50 -17.62
N ARG A 149 8.75 -12.24 -17.70
CA ARG A 149 8.95 -11.52 -18.98
C ARG A 149 9.99 -12.21 -19.86
N ALA A 150 11.13 -12.61 -19.30
CA ALA A 150 12.18 -13.31 -20.02
C ALA A 150 11.68 -14.63 -20.62
N ARG A 151 10.94 -15.43 -19.83
CA ARG A 151 10.35 -16.69 -20.30
C ARG A 151 9.35 -16.46 -21.44
N ALA A 152 8.47 -15.47 -21.32
CA ALA A 152 7.48 -15.14 -22.36
C ALA A 152 8.12 -14.61 -23.66
N ALA A 153 9.27 -13.94 -23.57
CA ALA A 153 10.03 -13.51 -24.74
C ALA A 153 10.68 -14.72 -25.45
N ALA A 154 11.30 -15.63 -24.69
CA ALA A 154 11.91 -16.84 -25.24
C ALA A 154 10.89 -17.74 -25.96
N THR A 155 9.68 -17.91 -25.40
CA THR A 155 8.61 -18.67 -26.05
C THR A 155 8.16 -18.04 -27.37
N ARG A 156 8.12 -16.70 -27.45
CA ARG A 156 7.76 -15.97 -28.68
C ARG A 156 8.84 -16.00 -29.76
N ALA A 157 10.10 -16.15 -29.39
CA ALA A 157 11.21 -16.26 -30.34
C ALA A 157 11.38 -17.68 -30.91
N ALA A 158 10.77 -18.68 -30.28
CA ALA A 158 10.88 -20.10 -30.63
C ALA A 158 9.69 -20.66 -31.43
N GLY A 159 8.67 -19.84 -31.71
CA GLY A 159 7.49 -20.20 -32.49
C GLY A 159 7.25 -19.20 -33.60
#